data_AF-A0A059E1Q0-F1
#
_entry.id   AF-A0A059E1Q0-F1
#
_cell.length_a   1.000
_cell.length_b   1.000
_cell.length_c   1.000
_cell.angle_alpha   90.00
_cell.angle_beta   90.00
_cell.angle_gamma   90.00
#
_symmetry.space_group_name_H-M   'P 1'
#
loop_
_entity.id
_entity.type
_entity.pdbx_description
1 polymer ?
#
loop_
_entity_poly.entity_id
_entity_poly.type
_entity_poly.pdbx_seq_one_letter_code
_entity_poly.pdbx_strand_id
1 'polypeptide(L)'
;MPVDTWFTTAERWFETNVVDATELATFGFVMLCVLLVALVVLMFSLLGSLLKTLRNASGARAARNDKSPGYRVLVARPAGKGAGRAWKWLLSALNSHLSEFNFGAPLKVFRTGTIHGGIETRTVQRARRRLEVADADMLVWADRTGRREDGFVIHGLSRGGGLTATEAKLFTLPMPGKMIDLEGQMPRVAAYFLARELQPALANPQSFRPEKIKILSNALAEILEDSPTLPVALRSRIEADFCASLVHVAEQSGDMDALDHVITLRRIHLQDIKSDGDTSQAVQAHMDLGRALLARATNQFDRKTVEEAISHLTKVIEALQADPTIKRAQAASDAMYKAQNLLETRKRFAVNFGG
;
A
#
# COMPACT_ATOMS: atom_id res chain seq x y z
N MET A 1 14.23 -67.73 60.98
CA MET A 1 15.40 -67.06 60.35
C MET A 1 15.89 -65.98 61.31
N PRO A 2 17.18 -65.95 61.66
CA PRO A 2 17.70 -64.98 62.62
C PRO A 2 17.69 -63.57 62.01
N VAL A 3 17.24 -62.59 62.79
CA VAL A 3 17.00 -61.19 62.38
C VAL A 3 18.23 -60.56 61.70
N ASP A 4 19.44 -60.97 62.10
CA ASP A 4 20.71 -60.52 61.54
C ASP A 4 20.91 -60.90 60.05
N THR A 5 20.36 -62.03 59.61
CA THR A 5 20.43 -62.44 58.20
C THR A 5 19.53 -61.58 57.29
N TRP A 6 18.46 -61.03 57.84
CA TRP A 6 17.59 -60.11 57.11
C TRP A 6 18.26 -58.73 56.96
N PHE A 7 18.86 -58.20 58.04
CA PHE A 7 19.56 -56.92 57.99
C PHE A 7 20.74 -56.93 57.02
N THR A 8 21.57 -57.96 57.06
CA THR A 8 22.72 -58.10 56.14
C THR A 8 22.32 -58.26 54.68
N THR A 9 21.17 -58.87 54.40
CA THR A 9 20.64 -59.02 53.04
C THR A 9 19.99 -57.74 52.55
N ALA A 10 19.32 -56.99 53.43
CA ALA A 10 18.76 -55.68 53.14
C ALA A 10 19.86 -54.64 52.90
N GLU A 11 20.93 -54.66 53.68
CA GLU A 11 22.11 -53.79 53.53
C GLU A 11 22.82 -54.04 52.20
N ARG A 12 23.11 -55.31 51.86
CA ARG A 12 23.65 -55.67 50.54
C ARG A 12 22.72 -55.27 49.40
N TRP A 13 21.41 -55.47 49.54
CA TRP A 13 20.45 -55.06 48.50
C TRP A 13 20.48 -53.54 48.31
N PHE A 14 20.59 -52.76 49.40
CA PHE A 14 20.73 -51.31 49.34
C PHE A 14 22.04 -50.90 48.67
N GLU A 15 23.17 -51.47 49.07
CA GLU A 15 24.48 -51.19 48.45
C GLU A 15 24.56 -51.59 46.97
N THR A 16 23.79 -52.62 46.55
CA THR A 16 23.80 -53.11 45.17
C THR A 16 22.80 -52.38 44.27
N ASN A 17 21.71 -51.82 44.82
CA ASN A 17 20.63 -51.20 44.04
C ASN A 17 20.48 -49.68 44.23
N VAL A 18 21.05 -49.11 45.30
CA VAL A 18 21.13 -47.66 45.47
C VAL A 18 22.37 -47.18 44.77
N VAL A 19 22.13 -46.55 43.63
CA VAL A 19 23.10 -45.78 42.85
C VAL A 19 23.98 -44.96 43.80
N ASP A 20 25.29 -45.14 43.69
CA ASP A 20 26.30 -44.54 44.57
C ASP A 20 25.97 -43.07 44.84
N ALA A 21 26.14 -42.57 46.07
CA ALA A 21 25.77 -41.19 46.42
C ALA A 21 26.43 -40.15 45.50
N THR A 22 27.59 -40.47 44.96
CA THR A 22 28.34 -39.75 43.92
C THR A 22 27.63 -39.71 42.57
N GLU A 23 26.99 -40.79 42.14
CA GLU A 23 26.21 -40.85 40.90
C GLU A 23 24.89 -40.06 41.01
N LEU A 24 24.22 -40.10 42.17
CA LEU A 24 23.06 -39.25 42.47
C LEU A 24 23.44 -37.76 42.55
N ALA A 25 24.58 -37.44 43.16
CA ALA A 25 25.07 -36.06 43.26
C ALA A 25 25.47 -35.48 41.89
N THR A 26 26.12 -36.28 41.04
CA THR A 26 26.47 -35.90 39.67
C THR A 26 25.22 -35.72 38.80
N PHE A 27 24.23 -36.61 38.90
CA PHE A 27 22.93 -36.43 38.24
C PHE A 27 22.22 -35.15 38.69
N GLY A 28 22.16 -34.89 40.01
CA GLY A 28 21.57 -33.68 40.57
C GLY A 28 22.26 -32.40 40.09
N PHE A 29 23.60 -32.41 40.02
CA PHE A 29 24.38 -31.30 39.50
C PHE A 29 24.14 -31.05 38.00
N VAL A 30 24.08 -32.11 37.19
CA VAL A 30 23.77 -32.01 35.76
C VAL A 30 22.36 -31.45 35.54
N MET A 31 21.37 -31.91 36.30
CA MET A 31 19.99 -31.41 36.21
C MET A 31 19.88 -29.93 36.65
N LEU A 32 20.65 -29.51 37.66
CA LEU A 32 20.75 -28.11 38.06
C LEU A 32 21.35 -27.23 36.95
N CYS A 33 22.40 -27.70 36.28
CA CYS A 33 22.98 -27.01 35.13
C CYS A 33 21.98 -26.89 33.96
N VAL A 34 21.23 -27.95 33.65
CA VAL A 34 20.18 -27.94 32.62
C VAL A 34 19.07 -26.94 32.99
N LEU A 35 18.64 -26.92 34.25
CA LEU A 35 17.64 -25.98 34.74
C LEU A 35 18.12 -24.54 34.66
N LEU A 36 19.38 -24.26 35.03
CA LEU A 36 20.00 -22.94 34.88
C LEU A 36 20.04 -22.50 33.42
N VAL A 37 20.46 -23.37 32.50
CA VAL A 37 20.45 -23.07 31.06
C VAL A 37 19.02 -22.80 30.57
N ALA A 38 18.04 -23.61 30.98
CA ALA A 38 16.64 -23.40 30.62
C ALA A 38 16.11 -22.06 31.14
N LEU A 39 16.45 -21.68 32.37
CA LEU A 39 16.05 -20.41 32.99
C LEU A 39 16.68 -19.22 32.27
N VAL A 40 17.96 -19.32 31.89
CA VAL A 40 18.65 -18.31 31.08
C VAL A 40 18.00 -18.16 29.71
N VAL A 41 17.70 -19.27 29.01
CA VAL A 41 17.00 -19.25 27.71
C VAL A 41 15.62 -18.61 27.84
N LEU A 42 14.88 -18.95 28.90
CA LEU A 42 13.55 -18.40 29.15
C LEU A 42 13.63 -16.90 29.45
N MET A 43 14.59 -16.46 30.26
CA MET A 43 14.86 -15.05 30.56
C MET A 43 15.17 -14.26 29.28
N PHE A 44 16.07 -14.76 28.42
CA PHE A 44 16.37 -14.13 27.13
C PHE A 44 15.16 -14.08 26.20
N SER A 45 14.31 -15.12 26.21
CA SER A 45 13.09 -15.15 25.41
C SER A 45 12.07 -14.10 25.86
N LEU A 46 11.87 -13.94 27.17
CA LEU A 46 10.99 -12.94 27.77
C LEU A 46 11.51 -11.53 27.50
N LEU A 47 12.81 -11.29 27.68
CA LEU A 47 13.44 -10.00 27.40
C LEU A 47 13.32 -9.64 25.91
N GLY A 48 13.52 -10.61 25.02
CA GLY A 48 13.31 -10.43 23.58
C GLY A 48 11.85 -10.10 23.22
N SER A 49 10.87 -10.71 23.89
CA SER A 49 9.45 -10.41 23.73
C SER A 49 9.09 -9.00 24.23
N LEU A 50 9.61 -8.61 25.40
CA LEU A 50 9.45 -7.27 25.97
C LEU A 50 10.07 -6.19 25.07
N LEU A 51 11.27 -6.40 24.55
CA LEU A 51 11.89 -5.46 23.62
C LEU A 51 11.09 -5.30 22.32
N LYS A 52 10.51 -6.38 21.80
CA LYS A 52 9.62 -6.32 20.62
C LYS A 52 8.35 -5.51 20.91
N THR A 53 7.70 -5.74 22.05
CA THR A 53 6.48 -5.02 22.43
C THR A 53 6.76 -3.54 22.71
N LEU A 54 7.85 -3.23 23.43
CA LEU A 54 8.29 -1.86 23.67
C LEU A 54 8.60 -1.12 22.37
N ARG A 55 9.31 -1.76 21.43
CA ARG A 55 9.64 -1.14 20.14
C ARG A 55 8.41 -0.93 19.24
N ASN A 56 7.43 -1.82 19.33
CA ASN A 56 6.15 -1.68 18.64
C ASN A 56 5.35 -0.49 19.20
N ALA A 57 5.28 -0.39 20.54
CA ALA A 57 4.53 0.65 21.22
C ALA A 57 5.22 2.02 21.15
N SER A 58 6.55 2.07 21.23
CA SER A 58 7.30 3.33 21.22
C SER A 58 7.17 4.07 19.88
N GLY A 59 7.24 3.34 18.77
CA GLY A 59 7.07 3.94 17.43
C GLY A 59 5.68 4.53 17.19
N ALA A 60 4.64 3.80 17.58
CA ALA A 60 3.26 4.26 17.46
C ALA A 60 2.97 5.43 18.40
N ARG A 61 3.46 5.38 19.65
CA ARG A 61 3.32 6.49 20.60
C ARG A 61 4.12 7.72 20.20
N ALA A 62 5.31 7.54 19.62
CA ALA A 62 6.12 8.66 19.11
C ALA A 62 5.36 9.41 18.01
N ALA A 63 4.73 8.68 17.08
CA ALA A 63 3.88 9.30 16.05
C ALA A 63 2.69 10.05 16.65
N ARG A 64 1.98 9.44 17.61
CA ARG A 64 0.83 10.06 18.28
C ARG A 64 1.20 11.30 19.10
N ASN A 65 2.34 11.27 19.78
CA ASN A 65 2.79 12.37 20.62
C ASN A 65 3.37 13.53 19.80
N ASP A 66 3.70 13.30 18.53
CA ASP A 66 4.22 14.33 17.65
C ASP A 66 3.10 15.25 17.14
N LYS A 67 3.15 16.51 17.59
CA LYS A 67 2.14 17.53 17.29
C LYS A 67 2.42 18.34 16.02
N SER A 68 3.46 18.00 15.25
CA SER A 68 3.72 18.75 14.01
C SER A 68 2.59 18.54 13.01
N PRO A 69 2.22 19.57 12.24
CA PRO A 69 1.26 19.42 11.16
C PRO A 69 1.82 18.52 10.05
N GLY A 70 0.94 17.86 9.31
CA GLY A 70 1.30 17.07 8.13
C GLY A 70 1.00 15.59 8.23
N TYR A 71 1.34 14.87 7.16
CA TYR A 71 1.09 13.44 7.07
C TYR A 71 2.05 12.63 7.94
N ARG A 72 1.49 11.70 8.70
CA ARG A 72 2.24 10.74 9.51
C ARG A 72 2.27 9.39 8.83
N VAL A 73 3.46 8.95 8.43
CA VAL A 73 3.68 7.65 7.78
C VAL A 73 4.42 6.72 8.73
N LEU A 74 3.78 5.64 9.14
CA LEU A 74 4.43 4.58 9.92
C LEU A 74 5.02 3.52 9.01
N VAL A 75 6.29 3.18 9.22
CA VAL A 75 6.98 2.12 8.49
C VAL A 75 7.40 1.02 9.47
N ALA A 76 6.72 -0.10 9.38
CA ALA A 76 7.05 -1.31 10.11
C ALA A 76 8.31 -1.96 9.52
N ARG A 77 9.13 -2.55 10.39
CA ARG A 77 10.24 -3.39 9.93
C ARG A 77 9.69 -4.58 9.13
N PRO A 78 10.22 -4.87 7.92
CA PRO A 78 9.80 -6.02 7.13
C PRO A 78 10.07 -7.35 7.85
N ALA A 79 9.37 -8.40 7.42
CA ALA A 79 9.66 -9.77 7.80
C ALA A 79 10.63 -10.45 6.78
N GLY A 80 11.18 -11.61 7.14
CA GLY A 80 12.02 -12.42 6.24
C GLY A 80 13.54 -12.16 6.27
N LYS A 81 14.27 -12.96 5.47
CA LYS A 81 15.74 -12.90 5.39
C LYS A 81 16.20 -11.58 4.79
N GLY A 82 17.14 -10.89 5.44
CA GLY A 82 17.64 -9.59 4.95
C GLY A 82 16.68 -8.42 5.15
N ALA A 83 15.60 -8.59 5.92
CA ALA A 83 14.61 -7.55 6.21
C ALA A 83 15.20 -6.25 6.76
N GLY A 84 16.32 -6.32 7.50
CA GLY A 84 16.98 -5.12 8.03
C GLY A 84 17.51 -4.19 6.94
N ARG A 85 18.04 -4.74 5.84
CA ARG A 85 18.55 -3.95 4.72
C ARG A 85 17.40 -3.35 3.90
N ALA A 86 16.39 -4.16 3.59
CA ALA A 86 15.18 -3.69 2.92
C ALA A 86 14.45 -2.60 3.72
N TRP A 87 14.43 -2.70 5.05
CA TRP A 87 13.87 -1.65 5.91
C TRP A 87 14.63 -0.33 5.79
N LYS A 88 15.97 -0.38 5.87
CA LYS A 88 16.81 0.81 5.74
C LYS A 88 16.64 1.43 4.36
N TRP A 89 16.59 0.61 3.32
CA TRP A 89 16.32 1.06 1.96
C TRP A 89 14.97 1.77 1.86
N LEU A 90 13.88 1.15 2.34
CA LEU A 90 12.53 1.74 2.27
C LEU A 90 12.44 3.04 3.07
N LEU A 91 13.04 3.08 4.27
CA LEU A 91 13.12 4.30 5.06
C LEU A 91 13.94 5.38 4.36
N SER A 92 15.03 5.03 3.69
CA SER A 92 15.84 5.98 2.92
C SER A 92 15.06 6.52 1.74
N ALA A 93 14.41 5.64 0.97
CA ALA A 93 13.56 6.01 -0.15
C ALA A 93 12.49 7.04 0.26
N LEU A 94 11.78 6.76 1.36
CA LEU A 94 10.72 7.64 1.84
C LEU A 94 11.24 8.97 2.39
N ASN A 95 12.32 8.96 3.17
CA ASN A 95 12.86 10.20 3.72
C ASN A 95 13.45 11.12 2.62
N SER A 96 14.01 10.54 1.56
CA SER A 96 14.66 11.31 0.49
C SER A 96 13.68 11.78 -0.59
N HIS A 97 12.67 10.97 -0.95
CA HIS A 97 11.87 11.21 -2.15
C HIS A 97 10.37 11.42 -1.89
N LEU A 98 9.82 11.06 -0.73
CA LEU A 98 8.37 11.18 -0.51
C LEU A 98 7.89 12.64 -0.57
N SER A 99 8.73 13.59 -0.14
CA SER A 99 8.40 15.03 -0.14
C SER A 99 8.25 15.61 -1.53
N GLU A 100 8.88 15.00 -2.53
CA GLU A 100 8.80 15.39 -3.93
C GLU A 100 7.37 15.31 -4.46
N PHE A 101 6.62 14.31 -4.00
CA PHE A 101 5.26 14.00 -4.46
C PHE A 101 4.17 14.54 -3.52
N ASN A 102 4.53 15.37 -2.54
CA ASN A 102 3.61 15.87 -1.52
C ASN A 102 3.22 17.34 -1.70
N PHE A 103 3.64 17.97 -2.81
CA PHE A 103 3.36 19.37 -3.15
C PHE A 103 3.56 20.38 -2.01
N GLY A 104 4.62 20.16 -1.21
CA GLY A 104 4.98 21.03 -0.09
C GLY A 104 4.21 20.79 1.22
N ALA A 105 3.28 19.83 1.26
CA ALA A 105 2.67 19.46 2.53
C ALA A 105 3.73 18.83 3.45
N PRO A 106 3.73 19.17 4.75
CA PRO A 106 4.66 18.55 5.69
C PRO A 106 4.36 17.05 5.81
N LEU A 107 5.41 16.25 5.96
CA LEU A 107 5.30 14.82 6.20
C LEU A 107 6.37 14.38 7.19
N LYS A 108 6.08 13.30 7.92
CA LYS A 108 7.05 12.64 8.79
C LYS A 108 6.92 11.14 8.72
N VAL A 109 8.08 10.49 8.64
CA VAL A 109 8.21 9.04 8.61
C VAL A 109 8.62 8.54 10.00
N PHE A 110 7.77 7.70 10.59
CA PHE A 110 7.98 7.08 11.89
C PHE A 110 8.30 5.59 11.73
N ARG A 111 9.17 5.09 12.60
CA ARG A 111 9.53 3.68 12.63
C ARG A 111 8.62 2.95 13.60
N THR A 112 8.14 1.77 13.23
CA THR A 112 7.49 0.85 14.16
C THR A 112 8.05 -0.56 14.02
N GLY A 113 7.78 -1.43 15.00
CA GLY A 113 8.28 -2.79 14.94
C GLY A 113 7.48 -3.68 14.00
N THR A 114 7.93 -4.93 13.86
CA THR A 114 7.54 -5.81 12.75
C THR A 114 6.05 -6.16 12.76
N ILE A 115 5.47 -6.20 11.57
CA ILE A 115 4.16 -6.81 11.29
C ILE A 115 4.47 -8.04 10.44
N HIS A 116 4.10 -9.22 10.94
CA HIS A 116 4.33 -10.48 10.25
C HIS A 116 3.08 -10.86 9.47
N GLY A 117 3.27 -11.38 8.25
CA GLY A 117 2.21 -11.77 7.33
C GLY A 117 1.91 -10.71 6.28
N GLY A 118 1.24 -11.14 5.22
CA GLY A 118 0.77 -10.28 4.13
C GLY A 118 -0.61 -9.70 4.42
N ILE A 119 -1.54 -9.94 3.50
CA ILE A 119 -2.91 -9.40 3.51
C ILE A 119 -3.93 -10.23 4.31
N GLU A 120 -3.46 -11.17 5.14
CA GLU A 120 -4.31 -12.00 5.99
C GLU A 120 -5.15 -11.15 6.96
N THR A 121 -6.41 -11.53 7.20
CA THR A 121 -7.36 -10.75 8.03
C THR A 121 -6.80 -10.38 9.40
N ARG A 122 -6.13 -11.31 10.08
CA ARG A 122 -5.51 -11.05 11.41
C ARG A 122 -4.40 -10.01 11.34
N THR A 123 -3.62 -10.03 10.27
CA THR A 123 -2.50 -9.11 10.05
C THR A 123 -3.02 -7.72 9.71
N VAL A 124 -4.01 -7.63 8.82
CA VAL A 124 -4.68 -6.37 8.47
C VAL A 124 -5.36 -5.75 9.70
N GLN A 125 -6.07 -6.54 10.53
CA GLN A 125 -6.67 -6.03 11.77
C GLN A 125 -5.61 -5.49 12.74
N ARG A 126 -4.47 -6.19 12.89
CA ARG A 126 -3.36 -5.71 13.71
C ARG A 126 -2.78 -4.41 13.17
N ALA A 127 -2.65 -4.30 11.85
CA ALA A 127 -2.18 -3.10 11.18
C ALA A 127 -3.17 -1.93 11.39
N ARG A 128 -4.48 -2.15 11.23
CA ARG A 128 -5.54 -1.15 11.50
C ARG A 128 -5.50 -0.63 12.94
N ARG A 129 -5.44 -1.53 13.92
CA ARG A 129 -5.30 -1.14 15.34
C ARG A 129 -4.05 -0.29 15.58
N ARG A 130 -2.94 -0.60 14.90
CA ARG A 130 -1.69 0.15 15.05
C ARG A 130 -1.77 1.54 14.38
N LEU A 131 -2.39 1.63 13.21
CA LEU A 131 -2.67 2.88 12.53
C LEU A 131 -3.52 3.81 13.42
N GLU A 132 -4.56 3.26 14.04
CA GLU A 132 -5.44 3.96 14.98
C GLU A 132 -4.70 4.43 16.24
N VAL A 133 -3.94 3.54 16.89
CA VAL A 133 -3.18 3.89 18.11
C VAL A 133 -2.17 5.01 17.87
N ALA A 134 -1.61 5.07 16.68
CA ALA A 134 -0.62 6.07 16.31
C ALA A 134 -1.20 7.37 15.76
N ASP A 135 -2.50 7.39 15.46
CA ASP A 135 -3.17 8.44 14.68
C ASP A 135 -2.37 8.82 13.42
N ALA A 136 -1.93 7.79 12.69
CA ALA A 136 -1.16 7.96 11.48
C ALA A 136 -2.07 7.95 10.24
N ASP A 137 -1.63 8.60 9.17
CA ASP A 137 -2.34 8.66 7.89
C ASP A 137 -2.09 7.42 7.03
N MET A 138 -0.89 6.84 7.18
CA MET A 138 -0.52 5.62 6.47
C MET A 138 0.34 4.73 7.35
N LEU A 139 0.12 3.42 7.24
CA LEU A 139 0.97 2.39 7.83
C LEU A 139 1.43 1.45 6.72
N VAL A 140 2.75 1.29 6.60
CA VAL A 140 3.40 0.43 5.63
C VAL A 140 4.12 -0.70 6.36
N TRP A 141 3.97 -1.92 5.89
CA TRP A 141 4.81 -3.05 6.25
C TRP A 141 5.22 -3.79 5.00
N ALA A 142 6.18 -4.70 5.10
CA ALA A 142 6.60 -5.46 3.94
C ALA A 142 6.99 -6.87 4.34
N ASP A 143 6.87 -7.78 3.39
CA ASP A 143 7.40 -9.12 3.51
C ASP A 143 8.43 -9.37 2.41
N ARG A 144 9.45 -10.15 2.75
CA ARG A 144 10.46 -10.55 1.80
C ARG A 144 10.32 -12.03 1.51
N THR A 145 9.59 -12.30 0.43
CA THR A 145 9.22 -13.63 -0.04
C THR A 145 10.36 -14.32 -0.80
N GLY A 146 11.39 -13.60 -1.27
CA GLY A 146 12.53 -14.21 -1.92
C GLY A 146 13.51 -13.28 -2.63
N ARG A 147 14.08 -13.76 -3.74
CA ARG A 147 14.95 -13.01 -4.68
C ARG A 147 14.34 -12.96 -6.10
N ARG A 148 13.05 -13.30 -6.24
CA ARG A 148 12.30 -13.24 -7.51
C ARG A 148 11.93 -11.79 -7.85
N GLU A 149 11.34 -11.58 -9.02
CA GLU A 149 10.92 -10.26 -9.51
C GLU A 149 9.89 -9.57 -8.58
N ASP A 150 9.14 -10.33 -7.79
CA ASP A 150 8.19 -9.89 -6.77
C ASP A 150 8.64 -10.25 -5.34
N GLY A 151 9.94 -10.46 -5.15
CA GLY A 151 10.50 -11.00 -3.90
C GLY A 151 10.49 -10.04 -2.70
N PHE A 152 10.11 -8.78 -2.89
CA PHE A 152 9.90 -7.79 -1.84
C PHE A 152 8.53 -7.14 -2.00
N VAL A 153 7.58 -7.50 -1.15
CA VAL A 153 6.19 -7.05 -1.28
C VAL A 153 5.88 -6.05 -0.17
N ILE A 154 5.56 -4.83 -0.57
CA ILE A 154 5.15 -3.78 0.35
C ILE A 154 3.63 -3.80 0.45
N HIS A 155 3.12 -3.87 1.68
CA HIS A 155 1.70 -3.76 2.00
C HIS A 155 1.46 -2.48 2.80
N GLY A 156 0.26 -1.93 2.71
CA GLY A 156 -0.07 -0.80 3.56
C GLY A 156 -1.54 -0.52 3.70
N LEU A 157 -1.84 0.32 4.68
CA LEU A 157 -3.15 0.90 4.91
C LEU A 157 -3.01 2.41 4.80
N SER A 158 -3.82 3.04 3.96
CA SER A 158 -3.87 4.50 3.82
C SER A 158 -5.25 5.04 4.16
N ARG A 159 -5.29 6.14 4.93
CA ARG A 159 -6.51 6.90 5.21
C ARG A 159 -6.88 7.84 4.06
N GLY A 160 -6.00 8.03 3.06
CA GLY A 160 -6.27 8.86 1.88
C GLY A 160 -6.70 10.30 2.20
N GLY A 161 -6.28 10.85 3.35
CA GLY A 161 -6.60 12.21 3.78
C GLY A 161 -7.98 12.42 4.41
N GLY A 162 -8.76 11.37 4.69
CA GLY A 162 -10.08 11.56 5.32
C GLY A 162 -10.77 10.34 5.91
N LEU A 163 -10.32 9.12 5.59
CA LEU A 163 -10.92 7.90 6.11
C LEU A 163 -10.54 7.67 7.57
N THR A 164 -11.37 6.95 8.32
CA THR A 164 -10.99 6.43 9.63
C THR A 164 -10.00 5.26 9.51
N ALA A 165 -9.35 4.86 10.60
CA ALA A 165 -8.43 3.70 10.58
C ALA A 165 -9.14 2.38 10.19
N THR A 166 -10.44 2.25 10.48
CA THR A 166 -11.29 1.11 10.10
C THR A 166 -11.66 1.11 8.62
N GLU A 167 -11.73 2.29 8.01
CA GLU A 167 -12.04 2.47 6.59
C GLU A 167 -10.80 2.57 5.70
N ALA A 168 -9.62 2.72 6.30
CA ALA A 168 -8.36 2.84 5.58
C ALA A 168 -8.22 1.77 4.49
N LYS A 169 -7.81 2.18 3.28
CA LYS A 169 -7.73 1.31 2.11
C LYS A 169 -6.46 0.48 2.19
N LEU A 170 -6.61 -0.82 1.95
CA LEU A 170 -5.50 -1.77 1.86
C LEU A 170 -4.91 -1.69 0.45
N PHE A 171 -3.58 -1.64 0.36
CA PHE A 171 -2.86 -1.71 -0.91
C PHE A 171 -1.69 -2.68 -0.81
N THR A 172 -1.22 -3.13 -1.98
CA THR A 172 -0.02 -3.95 -2.14
C THR A 172 0.78 -3.44 -3.33
N LEU A 173 2.10 -3.34 -3.14
CA LEU A 173 3.07 -2.89 -4.12
C LEU A 173 4.18 -3.93 -4.21
N PRO A 174 4.20 -4.77 -5.27
CA PRO A 174 5.29 -5.70 -5.51
C PRO A 174 6.54 -4.96 -5.98
N MET A 175 7.69 -5.32 -5.42
CA MET A 175 8.99 -4.75 -5.76
C MET A 175 10.01 -5.87 -6.03
N PRO A 176 11.07 -5.57 -6.80
CA PRO A 176 12.15 -6.50 -7.03
C PRO A 176 12.74 -7.09 -5.74
N GLY A 177 12.93 -8.41 -5.70
CA GLY A 177 13.42 -9.12 -4.51
C GLY A 177 14.93 -9.06 -4.32
N LYS A 178 15.70 -8.80 -5.38
CA LYS A 178 17.16 -8.57 -5.27
C LYS A 178 17.40 -7.11 -4.92
N MET A 179 18.32 -6.88 -3.99
CA MET A 179 18.61 -5.53 -3.52
C MET A 179 19.28 -4.65 -4.58
N ILE A 180 20.04 -5.25 -5.52
CA ILE A 180 20.68 -4.52 -6.61
C ILE A 180 19.64 -3.96 -7.59
N ASP A 181 18.54 -4.69 -7.78
CA ASP A 181 17.41 -4.28 -8.60
C ASP A 181 16.55 -3.19 -7.89
N LEU A 182 16.89 -2.81 -6.65
CA LEU A 182 16.25 -1.72 -5.91
C LEU A 182 17.09 -0.44 -5.89
N GLU A 183 18.23 -0.42 -6.59
CA GLU A 183 19.08 0.77 -6.75
C GLU A 183 18.56 1.66 -7.90
N GLY A 184 19.24 2.77 -8.19
CA GLY A 184 18.82 3.71 -9.24
C GLY A 184 17.54 4.48 -8.89
N GLN A 185 16.55 4.50 -9.78
CA GLN A 185 15.29 5.24 -9.64
C GLN A 185 14.24 4.51 -8.77
N MET A 186 14.45 3.24 -8.40
CA MET A 186 13.49 2.47 -7.60
C MET A 186 13.11 3.09 -6.23
N PRO A 187 13.99 3.79 -5.50
CA PRO A 187 13.61 4.55 -4.31
C PRO A 187 12.56 5.63 -4.60
N ARG A 188 12.73 6.35 -5.72
CA ARG A 188 11.82 7.41 -6.17
C ARG A 188 10.47 6.82 -6.61
N VAL A 189 10.50 5.69 -7.30
CA VAL A 189 9.31 4.88 -7.68
C VAL A 189 8.51 4.43 -6.45
N ALA A 190 9.19 3.88 -5.45
CA ALA A 190 8.53 3.44 -4.21
C ALA A 190 7.90 4.63 -3.46
N ALA A 191 8.61 5.75 -3.39
CA ALA A 191 8.11 6.97 -2.79
C ALA A 191 6.90 7.53 -3.55
N TYR A 192 6.93 7.53 -4.89
CA TYR A 192 5.82 7.95 -5.72
C TYR A 192 4.56 7.13 -5.47
N PHE A 193 4.65 5.80 -5.52
CA PHE A 193 3.48 4.95 -5.28
C PHE A 193 2.95 5.10 -3.86
N LEU A 194 3.81 5.22 -2.86
CA LEU A 194 3.38 5.45 -1.48
C LEU A 194 2.76 6.84 -1.29
N ALA A 195 3.23 7.88 -1.99
CA ALA A 195 2.57 9.17 -2.04
C ALA A 195 1.19 9.08 -2.70
N ARG A 196 1.08 8.35 -3.82
CA ARG A 196 -0.19 8.10 -4.51
C ARG A 196 -1.22 7.39 -3.63
N GLU A 197 -0.79 6.42 -2.82
CA GLU A 197 -1.70 5.77 -1.86
C GLU A 197 -2.06 6.70 -0.69
N LEU A 198 -1.11 7.54 -0.22
CA LEU A 198 -1.34 8.55 0.81
C LEU A 198 -2.32 9.64 0.34
N GLN A 199 -2.23 10.03 -0.93
CA GLN A 199 -3.08 11.02 -1.60
C GLN A 199 -3.63 10.45 -2.91
N PRO A 200 -4.77 9.74 -2.85
CA PRO A 200 -5.38 9.15 -4.04
C PRO A 200 -5.68 10.15 -5.15
N ALA A 201 -5.87 11.43 -4.79
CA ALA A 201 -6.04 12.52 -5.74
C ALA A 201 -4.87 12.66 -6.72
N LEU A 202 -3.65 12.20 -6.39
CA LEU A 202 -2.48 12.28 -7.29
C LEU A 202 -2.68 11.51 -8.59
N ALA A 203 -3.52 10.48 -8.57
CA ALA A 203 -3.92 9.75 -9.77
C ALA A 203 -4.96 10.50 -10.62
N ASN A 204 -5.51 11.60 -10.11
CA ASN A 204 -6.57 12.40 -10.75
C ASN A 204 -6.07 13.84 -10.95
N PRO A 205 -5.34 14.13 -12.04
CA PRO A 205 -4.69 15.42 -12.28
C PRO A 205 -5.61 16.64 -12.12
N GLN A 206 -6.89 16.51 -12.50
CA GLN A 206 -7.90 17.56 -12.39
C GLN A 206 -8.19 18.01 -10.94
N SER A 207 -7.76 17.24 -9.95
CA SER A 207 -7.95 17.56 -8.53
C SER A 207 -6.94 18.60 -8.01
N PHE A 208 -5.92 18.93 -8.80
CA PHE A 208 -4.87 19.86 -8.41
C PHE A 208 -4.72 21.00 -9.40
N ARG A 209 -3.98 22.02 -8.96
CA ARG A 209 -3.61 23.12 -9.84
C ARG A 209 -2.61 22.66 -10.91
N PRO A 210 -2.63 23.27 -12.10
CA PRO A 210 -1.84 22.85 -13.24
C PRO A 210 -0.33 22.93 -12.97
N GLU A 211 0.11 23.92 -12.20
CA GLU A 211 1.53 24.10 -11.88
C GLU A 211 2.06 22.94 -11.02
N LYS A 212 1.22 22.42 -10.12
CA LYS A 212 1.55 21.24 -9.32
C LYS A 212 1.60 19.97 -10.17
N ILE A 213 0.63 19.82 -11.06
CA ILE A 213 0.61 18.67 -11.98
C ILE A 213 1.79 18.71 -12.95
N LYS A 214 2.25 19.88 -13.38
CA LYS A 214 3.46 20.01 -14.20
C LYS A 214 4.72 19.53 -13.46
N ILE A 215 4.84 19.82 -12.17
CA ILE A 215 5.94 19.27 -11.35
C ILE A 215 5.85 17.75 -11.29
N LEU A 216 4.64 17.21 -11.09
CA LEU A 216 4.42 15.76 -11.09
C LEU A 216 4.76 15.13 -12.45
N SER A 217 4.28 15.69 -13.57
CA SER A 217 4.52 15.14 -14.90
C SER A 217 6.01 15.08 -15.22
N ASN A 218 6.76 16.12 -14.85
CA ASN A 218 8.22 16.16 -15.05
C ASN A 218 8.92 15.08 -14.22
N ALA A 219 8.55 14.93 -12.94
CA ALA A 219 9.12 13.89 -12.09
C ALA A 219 8.84 12.47 -12.61
N LEU A 220 7.62 12.23 -13.13
CA LEU A 220 7.27 10.94 -13.74
C LEU A 220 7.99 10.70 -15.07
N ALA A 221 8.19 11.74 -15.88
CA ALA A 221 8.98 11.65 -17.11
C ALA A 221 10.42 11.23 -16.81
N GLU A 222 11.08 11.88 -15.84
CA GLU A 222 12.44 11.52 -15.42
C GLU A 222 12.53 10.06 -14.95
N ILE A 223 11.53 9.57 -14.19
CA ILE A 223 11.49 8.16 -13.76
C ILE A 223 11.37 7.21 -14.97
N LEU A 224 10.59 7.57 -15.99
CA LEU A 224 10.38 6.75 -17.18
C LEU A 224 11.59 6.74 -18.12
N GLU A 225 12.32 7.85 -18.22
CA GLU A 225 13.53 7.98 -19.05
C GLU A 225 14.72 7.21 -18.44
N ASP A 226 14.96 7.36 -17.14
CA ASP A 226 16.16 6.84 -16.48
C ASP A 226 16.08 5.35 -16.07
N SER A 227 14.95 4.69 -16.31
CA SER A 227 14.69 3.36 -15.72
C SER A 227 14.25 2.31 -16.76
N PRO A 228 15.11 1.91 -17.70
CA PRO A 228 14.81 0.84 -18.67
C PRO A 228 14.60 -0.53 -18.00
N THR A 229 15.07 -0.69 -16.75
CA THR A 229 14.95 -1.91 -15.94
C THR A 229 13.71 -1.95 -15.04
N LEU A 230 12.80 -0.97 -15.15
CA LEU A 230 11.59 -0.95 -14.34
C LEU A 230 10.67 -2.13 -14.71
N PRO A 231 10.16 -2.91 -13.75
CA PRO A 231 9.20 -3.97 -14.03
C PRO A 231 8.00 -3.45 -14.83
N VAL A 232 7.56 -4.19 -15.85
CA VAL A 232 6.52 -3.77 -16.82
C VAL A 232 5.24 -3.29 -16.12
N ALA A 233 4.81 -4.01 -15.07
CA ALA A 233 3.62 -3.64 -14.32
C ALA A 233 3.74 -2.28 -13.61
N LEU A 234 4.92 -1.97 -13.05
CA LEU A 234 5.17 -0.65 -12.44
C LEU A 234 5.26 0.43 -13.52
N ARG A 235 5.88 0.10 -14.67
CA ARG A 235 6.08 1.05 -15.77
C ARG A 235 4.75 1.49 -16.35
N SER A 236 3.89 0.54 -16.68
CA SER A 236 2.54 0.79 -17.18
C SER A 236 1.76 1.70 -16.24
N ARG A 237 1.83 1.46 -14.93
CA ARG A 237 1.13 2.28 -13.93
C ARG A 237 1.68 3.70 -13.84
N ILE A 238 3.00 3.90 -13.92
CA ILE A 238 3.63 5.25 -13.94
C ILE A 238 3.30 5.97 -15.25
N GLU A 239 3.41 5.30 -16.38
CA GLU A 239 3.09 5.84 -17.70
C GLU A 239 1.62 6.28 -17.77
N ALA A 240 0.72 5.52 -17.12
CA ALA A 240 -0.68 5.89 -17.05
C ALA A 240 -0.90 7.21 -16.31
N ASP A 241 -0.28 7.38 -15.13
CA ASP A 241 -0.40 8.60 -14.34
C ASP A 241 0.33 9.79 -15.02
N PHE A 242 1.46 9.51 -15.69
CA PHE A 242 2.21 10.48 -16.49
C PHE A 242 1.37 11.03 -17.65
N CYS A 243 0.78 10.16 -18.47
CA CYS A 243 -0.06 10.58 -19.59
C CYS A 243 -1.26 11.41 -19.11
N ALA A 244 -1.94 10.97 -18.06
CA ALA A 244 -3.07 11.72 -17.51
C ALA A 244 -2.64 13.12 -17.05
N SER A 245 -1.49 13.22 -16.38
CA SER A 245 -0.91 14.48 -15.90
C SER A 245 -0.49 15.39 -17.06
N LEU A 246 0.21 14.83 -18.05
CA LEU A 246 0.73 15.57 -19.19
C LEU A 246 -0.40 16.15 -20.06
N VAL A 247 -1.46 15.37 -20.35
CA VAL A 247 -2.64 15.87 -21.08
C VAL A 247 -3.28 17.03 -20.34
N HIS A 248 -3.46 16.91 -19.02
CA HIS A 248 -4.09 17.96 -18.24
C HIS A 248 -3.30 19.28 -18.27
N VAL A 249 -1.97 19.21 -18.23
CA VAL A 249 -1.11 20.39 -18.35
C VAL A 249 -1.15 20.95 -19.77
N ALA A 250 -1.00 20.08 -20.77
CA ALA A 250 -0.91 20.47 -22.18
C ALA A 250 -2.21 21.07 -22.72
N GLU A 251 -3.37 20.57 -22.28
CA GLU A 251 -4.69 21.16 -22.56
C GLU A 251 -4.77 22.64 -22.21
N GLN A 252 -4.08 23.06 -21.15
CA GLN A 252 -4.17 24.42 -20.64
C GLN A 252 -3.06 25.32 -21.16
N SER A 253 -1.86 24.77 -21.38
CA SER A 253 -0.75 25.52 -21.94
C SER A 253 -0.79 25.59 -23.47
N GLY A 254 -1.61 24.76 -24.14
CA GLY A 254 -1.62 24.62 -25.60
C GLY A 254 -0.35 23.96 -26.16
N ASP A 255 0.31 23.11 -25.35
CA ASP A 255 1.57 22.47 -25.73
C ASP A 255 1.33 21.30 -26.69
N MET A 256 1.56 21.53 -27.98
CA MET A 256 1.25 20.57 -29.04
C MET A 256 2.17 19.36 -29.02
N ASP A 257 3.44 19.53 -28.67
CA ASP A 257 4.42 18.44 -28.62
C ASP A 257 4.07 17.47 -27.49
N ALA A 258 3.66 18.01 -26.34
CA ALA A 258 3.16 17.21 -25.23
C ALA A 258 1.89 16.44 -25.60
N LEU A 259 0.95 17.06 -26.33
CA LEU A 259 -0.26 16.39 -26.81
C LEU A 259 0.07 15.25 -27.80
N ASP A 260 0.97 15.49 -28.75
CA ASP A 260 1.40 14.49 -29.74
C ASP A 260 2.13 13.31 -29.07
N HIS A 261 2.90 13.57 -28.01
CA HIS A 261 3.54 12.54 -27.19
C HIS A 261 2.49 11.62 -26.55
N VAL A 262 1.49 12.18 -25.88
CA VAL A 262 0.44 11.38 -25.21
C VAL A 262 -0.38 10.60 -26.25
N ILE A 263 -0.73 11.21 -27.38
CA ILE A 263 -1.45 10.53 -28.47
C ILE A 263 -0.66 9.30 -28.93
N THR A 264 0.65 9.44 -29.13
CA THR A 264 1.53 8.35 -29.56
C THR A 264 1.58 7.22 -28.54
N LEU A 265 1.86 7.54 -27.27
CA LEU A 265 1.92 6.54 -26.20
C LEU A 265 0.59 5.79 -26.04
N ARG A 266 -0.54 6.51 -26.00
CA ARG A 266 -1.85 5.87 -25.80
C ARG A 266 -2.30 5.04 -26.98
N ARG A 267 -1.93 5.41 -28.21
CA ARG A 267 -2.19 4.57 -29.39
C ARG A 267 -1.43 3.25 -29.32
N ILE A 268 -0.14 3.27 -28.95
CA ILE A 268 0.67 2.07 -28.75
C ILE A 268 0.04 1.20 -27.65
N HIS A 269 -0.24 1.80 -26.48
CA HIS A 269 -0.82 1.10 -25.35
C HIS A 269 -2.17 0.44 -25.67
N LEU A 270 -3.05 1.11 -26.42
CA LEU A 270 -4.35 0.56 -26.84
C LEU A 270 -4.22 -0.51 -27.93
N GLN A 271 -3.10 -0.60 -28.64
CA GLN A 271 -2.81 -1.73 -29.53
C GLN A 271 -2.41 -2.96 -28.71
N ASP A 272 -1.60 -2.76 -27.66
CA ASP A 272 -1.12 -3.83 -26.78
C ASP A 272 -2.23 -4.42 -25.90
N ILE A 273 -3.16 -3.58 -25.39
CA ILE A 273 -4.28 -4.02 -24.53
C ILE A 273 -5.26 -4.95 -25.26
N LYS A 274 -5.36 -4.91 -26.59
CA LYS A 274 -6.33 -5.76 -27.32
C LYS A 274 -6.16 -7.27 -27.07
N SER A 275 -5.07 -7.68 -26.43
CA SER A 275 -4.80 -9.05 -26.01
C SER A 275 -5.07 -9.36 -24.53
N ASP A 276 -5.36 -8.36 -23.67
CA ASP A 276 -5.46 -8.54 -22.22
C ASP A 276 -6.70 -7.84 -21.61
N GLY A 277 -7.41 -8.52 -20.72
CA GLY A 277 -8.79 -8.20 -20.31
C GLY A 277 -8.97 -7.02 -19.34
N ASP A 278 -8.00 -6.11 -19.19
CA ASP A 278 -8.08 -5.01 -18.21
C ASP A 278 -8.86 -3.80 -18.74
N THR A 279 -10.19 -3.91 -18.63
CA THR A 279 -11.16 -2.87 -19.02
C THR A 279 -10.89 -1.50 -18.38
N SER A 280 -10.34 -1.45 -17.16
CA SER A 280 -10.13 -0.18 -16.44
C SER A 280 -8.98 0.65 -17.02
N GLN A 281 -7.88 0.00 -17.37
CA GLN A 281 -6.73 0.63 -18.02
C GLN A 281 -7.07 1.09 -19.44
N ALA A 282 -7.84 0.27 -20.17
CA ALA A 282 -8.34 0.61 -21.50
C ALA A 282 -9.20 1.88 -21.47
N VAL A 283 -10.08 2.00 -20.47
CA VAL A 283 -10.94 3.19 -20.29
C VAL A 283 -10.10 4.44 -20.04
N GLN A 284 -9.13 4.38 -19.13
CA GLN A 284 -8.25 5.52 -18.87
C GLN A 284 -7.45 5.93 -20.12
N ALA A 285 -6.90 4.95 -20.84
CA ALA A 285 -6.15 5.20 -22.07
C ALA A 285 -7.02 5.84 -23.17
N HIS A 286 -8.26 5.37 -23.34
CA HIS A 286 -9.22 6.01 -24.25
C HIS A 286 -9.60 7.43 -23.79
N MET A 287 -9.73 7.67 -22.49
CA MET A 287 -10.04 8.99 -21.94
C MET A 287 -8.91 9.97 -22.22
N ASP A 288 -7.67 9.62 -21.92
CA ASP A 288 -6.50 10.48 -22.13
C ASP A 288 -6.25 10.73 -23.63
N LEU A 289 -6.41 9.70 -24.47
CA LEU A 289 -6.29 9.85 -25.93
C LEU A 289 -7.37 10.76 -26.50
N GLY A 290 -8.63 10.56 -26.14
CA GLY A 290 -9.74 11.40 -26.61
C GLY A 290 -9.58 12.86 -26.20
N ARG A 291 -9.15 13.10 -24.95
CA ARG A 291 -8.82 14.43 -24.45
C ARG A 291 -7.66 15.09 -25.19
N ALA A 292 -6.56 14.36 -25.40
CA ALA A 292 -5.40 14.88 -26.13
C ALA A 292 -5.74 15.25 -27.57
N LEU A 293 -6.49 14.39 -28.28
CA LEU A 293 -6.97 14.65 -29.65
C LEU A 293 -7.90 15.87 -29.70
N LEU A 294 -8.81 16.01 -28.73
CA LEU A 294 -9.73 17.15 -28.69
C LEU A 294 -8.99 18.47 -28.43
N ALA A 295 -8.03 18.48 -27.50
CA ALA A 295 -7.19 19.64 -27.22
C ALA A 295 -6.36 20.06 -28.44
N ARG A 296 -5.75 19.08 -29.11
CA ARG A 296 -5.00 19.26 -30.36
C ARG A 296 -5.87 19.82 -31.48
N ALA A 297 -7.07 19.26 -31.66
CA ALA A 297 -8.01 19.70 -32.68
C ALA A 297 -8.57 21.10 -32.40
N THR A 298 -8.70 21.50 -31.13
CA THR A 298 -9.12 22.86 -30.76
C THR A 298 -8.10 23.90 -31.24
N ASN A 299 -6.81 23.56 -31.20
CA ASN A 299 -5.74 24.45 -31.68
C ASN A 299 -5.57 24.44 -33.20
N GLN A 300 -5.84 23.31 -33.87
CA GLN A 300 -5.64 23.12 -35.31
C GLN A 300 -6.91 23.25 -36.17
N PHE A 301 -8.09 23.30 -35.54
CA PHE A 301 -9.42 23.29 -36.19
C PHE A 301 -9.66 22.09 -37.13
N ASP A 302 -9.08 20.93 -36.81
CA ASP A 302 -9.23 19.71 -37.63
C ASP A 302 -10.47 18.88 -37.23
N ARG A 303 -11.47 18.88 -38.11
CA ARG A 303 -12.71 18.09 -37.95
C ARG A 303 -12.45 16.58 -37.82
N LYS A 304 -11.50 16.01 -38.56
CA LYS A 304 -11.25 14.55 -38.53
C LYS A 304 -10.73 14.12 -37.16
N THR A 305 -9.80 14.90 -36.61
CA THR A 305 -9.29 14.67 -35.25
C THR A 305 -10.42 14.81 -34.20
N VAL A 306 -11.38 15.73 -34.36
CA VAL A 306 -12.56 15.81 -33.48
C VAL A 306 -13.42 14.54 -33.56
N GLU A 307 -13.69 14.02 -34.76
CA GLU A 307 -14.47 12.79 -34.95
C GLU A 307 -13.77 11.58 -34.30
N GLU A 308 -12.43 11.48 -34.42
CA GLU A 308 -11.63 10.45 -33.72
C GLU A 308 -11.71 10.60 -32.19
N ALA A 309 -11.57 11.83 -31.68
CA ALA A 309 -11.68 12.12 -30.25
C ALA A 309 -13.05 11.68 -29.68
N ILE A 310 -14.14 12.01 -30.39
CA ILE A 310 -15.50 11.61 -30.01
C ILE A 310 -15.61 10.09 -29.97
N SER A 311 -15.07 9.36 -30.96
CA SER A 311 -15.10 7.90 -30.98
C SER A 311 -14.47 7.29 -29.72
N HIS A 312 -13.34 7.84 -29.26
CA HIS A 312 -12.68 7.40 -28.03
C HIS A 312 -13.46 7.75 -26.76
N LEU A 313 -13.97 8.97 -26.65
CA LEU A 313 -14.75 9.42 -25.49
C LEU A 313 -16.09 8.68 -25.37
N THR A 314 -16.72 8.31 -26.49
CA THR A 314 -17.94 7.48 -26.48
C THR A 314 -17.67 6.11 -25.85
N LYS A 315 -16.54 5.46 -26.16
CA LYS A 315 -16.15 4.18 -25.53
C LYS A 315 -15.98 4.31 -24.01
N VAL A 316 -15.45 5.43 -23.55
CA VAL A 316 -15.33 5.73 -22.11
C VAL A 316 -16.72 5.86 -21.48
N ILE A 317 -17.63 6.61 -22.11
CA ILE A 317 -19.00 6.77 -21.61
C ILE A 317 -19.73 5.43 -21.55
N GLU A 318 -19.65 4.61 -22.61
CA GLU A 318 -20.26 3.28 -22.65
C GLU A 318 -19.72 2.38 -21.52
N ALA A 319 -18.41 2.39 -21.30
CA ALA A 319 -17.79 1.63 -20.22
C ALA A 319 -18.21 2.12 -18.83
N LEU A 320 -18.27 3.45 -18.62
CA LEU A 320 -18.74 4.03 -17.36
C LEU A 320 -20.23 3.74 -17.12
N GLN A 321 -21.07 3.80 -18.16
CA GLN A 321 -22.48 3.44 -18.06
C GLN A 321 -22.67 1.95 -17.74
N ALA A 322 -21.72 1.09 -18.11
CA ALA A 322 -21.74 -0.30 -17.73
C ALA A 322 -21.43 -0.54 -16.23
N ASP A 323 -20.83 0.44 -15.53
CA ASP A 323 -20.44 0.33 -14.12
C ASP A 323 -21.67 0.09 -13.22
N PRO A 324 -21.69 -1.00 -12.42
CA PRO A 324 -22.81 -1.31 -11.52
C PRO A 324 -23.13 -0.20 -10.51
N THR A 325 -22.14 0.56 -10.06
CA THR A 325 -22.28 1.65 -9.11
C THR A 325 -23.00 2.84 -9.75
N ILE A 326 -22.62 3.19 -10.98
CA ILE A 326 -23.27 4.26 -11.74
C ILE A 326 -24.71 3.88 -12.06
N LYS A 327 -24.96 2.63 -12.49
CA LYS A 327 -26.33 2.12 -12.71
C LYS A 327 -27.18 2.19 -11.44
N ARG A 328 -26.63 1.81 -10.28
CA ARG A 328 -27.32 1.92 -8.98
C ARG A 328 -27.62 3.36 -8.61
N ALA A 329 -26.68 4.28 -8.83
CA ALA A 329 -26.87 5.70 -8.56
C ALA A 329 -27.97 6.29 -9.45
N GLN A 330 -27.99 5.95 -10.74
CA GLN A 330 -29.05 6.34 -11.67
C GLN A 330 -30.42 5.78 -11.23
N ALA A 331 -30.50 4.50 -10.90
CA ALA A 331 -31.74 3.89 -10.41
C ALA A 331 -32.27 4.55 -9.13
N ALA A 332 -31.37 4.92 -8.20
CA ALA A 332 -31.73 5.65 -6.99
C ALA A 332 -32.22 7.07 -7.30
N SER A 333 -31.54 7.79 -8.20
CA SER A 333 -31.94 9.12 -8.68
C SER A 333 -33.32 9.10 -9.34
N ASP A 334 -33.57 8.11 -10.21
CA ASP A 334 -34.87 7.93 -10.87
C ASP A 334 -35.99 7.64 -9.88
N ALA A 335 -35.72 6.82 -8.87
CA ALA A 335 -36.65 6.54 -7.79
C ALA A 335 -36.96 7.80 -6.97
N MET A 336 -35.95 8.62 -6.65
CA MET A 336 -36.14 9.91 -5.98
C MET A 336 -36.97 10.88 -6.81
N TYR A 337 -36.68 11.01 -8.11
CA TYR A 337 -37.44 11.87 -9.02
C TYR A 337 -38.92 11.45 -9.10
N LYS A 338 -39.18 10.14 -9.18
CA LYS A 338 -40.55 9.59 -9.13
C LYS A 338 -41.25 9.95 -7.82
N ALA A 339 -40.56 9.81 -6.68
CA ALA A 339 -41.11 10.17 -5.38
C ALA A 339 -41.43 11.67 -5.27
N GLN A 340 -40.55 12.54 -5.76
CA GLN A 340 -40.78 14.00 -5.81
C GLN A 340 -42.00 14.34 -6.67
N ASN A 341 -42.10 13.77 -7.86
CA ASN A 341 -43.27 13.97 -8.74
C ASN A 341 -44.57 13.51 -8.09
N LEU A 342 -44.57 12.37 -7.37
CA LEU A 342 -45.75 11.90 -6.64
C LEU A 342 -46.14 12.84 -5.49
N LEU A 343 -45.17 13.42 -4.77
CA LEU A 343 -45.42 14.40 -3.73
C LEU A 343 -45.99 15.71 -4.29
N GLU A 344 -45.42 16.23 -5.38
CA GLU A 344 -45.96 17.41 -6.05
C GLU A 344 -47.37 17.16 -6.57
N THR A 345 -47.61 16.00 -7.17
CA THR A 345 -48.92 15.60 -7.67
C THR A 345 -49.92 15.53 -6.51
N ARG A 346 -49.58 14.88 -5.40
CA ARG A 346 -50.43 14.85 -4.18
C ARG A 346 -50.68 16.25 -3.61
N LYS A 347 -49.68 17.13 -3.60
CA LYS A 347 -49.83 18.52 -3.16
C LYS A 347 -50.81 19.29 -4.06
N ARG A 348 -50.73 19.13 -5.38
CA ARG A 348 -51.67 19.74 -6.34
C ARG A 348 -53.08 19.18 -6.19
N PHE A 349 -53.23 17.87 -5.97
CA PHE A 349 -54.53 17.25 -5.69
C PHE A 349 -55.15 17.77 -4.38
N ALA A 350 -54.37 17.87 -3.30
CA ALA A 350 -54.86 18.39 -2.02
C ALA A 350 -55.30 19.85 -2.11
N VAL A 351 -54.61 20.68 -2.89
CA VAL A 351 -54.97 22.09 -3.10
C VAL A 351 -56.22 22.25 -3.97
N ASN A 352 -56.41 21.39 -4.97
CA ASN A 352 -57.53 21.50 -5.92
C ASN A 352 -58.81 20.78 -5.47
N PHE A 353 -58.73 19.81 -4.55
CA PHE A 353 -59.86 18.97 -4.15
C PHE A 353 -60.06 18.83 -2.62
N GLY A 354 -59.27 19.55 -1.81
CA GLY A 354 -59.32 19.49 -0.34
C GLY A 354 -60.03 20.67 0.33
N GLY A 355 -60.85 21.43 -0.40
CA GLY A 355 -61.67 22.53 0.12
C GLY A 355 -63.13 22.15 0.24
#